data_AF-A0A9E2V170-F1
#
_entry.id   AF-A0A9E2V170-F1
#
_cell.length_a   1.000
_cell.length_b   1.000
_cell.length_c   1.000
_cell.angle_alpha   90.00
_cell.angle_beta   90.00
_cell.angle_gamma   90.00
#
_symmetry.space_group_name_H-M   'P 1'
#
loop_
_entity.id
_entity.type
_entity.pdbx_description
1 polymer ?
#
loop_
_entity_poly.entity_id
_entity_poly.type
_entity_poly.pdbx_seq_one_letter_code
_entity_poly.pdbx_strand_id
1 'polypeptide(L)'
;MKKENNIPKFKTIMEESDFWDENSPLDLFDESDLKEVEFQVQKKSPGKIYLAIKLEKSTFEKIKSNATKRHISPGKVVENLADMYL
;
A
#
# COMPACT_ATOMS: atom_id res chain seq x y z
N MET A 1 34.50 -16.67 -20.59
CA MET A 1 33.36 -17.29 -21.31
C MET A 1 32.14 -17.13 -20.41
N LYS A 2 31.15 -16.33 -20.79
CA LYS A 2 29.91 -16.17 -20.01
C LYS A 2 29.08 -17.44 -20.20
N LYS A 3 28.74 -18.15 -19.12
CA LYS A 3 27.75 -19.24 -19.18
C LYS A 3 26.40 -18.58 -19.42
N GLU A 4 25.71 -18.99 -20.47
CA GLU A 4 24.30 -18.63 -20.66
C GLU A 4 23.51 -19.37 -19.58
N ASN A 5 23.14 -18.66 -18.51
CA ASN A 5 22.33 -19.19 -17.41
C ASN A 5 20.85 -19.26 -17.82
N ASN A 6 20.54 -20.14 -18.77
CA ASN A 6 19.18 -20.35 -19.25
C ASN A 6 18.53 -21.54 -18.53
N ILE A 7 17.64 -21.26 -17.58
CA ILE A 7 16.74 -22.26 -17.02
C ILE A 7 15.87 -22.83 -18.16
N PRO A 8 15.87 -24.16 -18.40
CA PRO A 8 15.08 -24.77 -19.46
C PRO A 8 13.57 -24.56 -19.28
N LYS A 9 12.81 -24.65 -20.37
CA LYS A 9 11.34 -24.75 -20.30
C LYS A 9 10.95 -26.21 -20.12
N PHE A 10 10.49 -26.57 -18.92
CA PHE A 10 10.00 -27.92 -18.62
C PHE A 10 8.60 -28.15 -19.19
N LYS A 11 8.31 -29.38 -19.63
CA LYS A 11 6.97 -29.76 -20.11
C LYS A 11 6.15 -30.37 -18.98
N THR A 12 6.80 -30.93 -17.96
CA THR A 12 6.16 -31.57 -16.81
C THR A 12 6.84 -31.21 -15.50
N ILE A 13 6.12 -31.37 -14.39
CA ILE A 13 6.62 -31.09 -13.03
C ILE A 13 7.74 -32.06 -12.64
N MET A 14 7.70 -33.32 -13.10
CA MET A 14 8.77 -34.28 -12.78
C MET A 14 10.10 -33.88 -13.43
N GLU A 15 10.08 -33.44 -14.70
CA GLU A 15 11.29 -32.94 -15.38
C GLU A 15 11.90 -31.72 -14.67
N GLU A 16 11.07 -30.85 -14.10
CA GLU A 16 11.52 -29.70 -13.32
C GLU A 16 12.12 -30.16 -11.98
N SER A 17 11.49 -31.11 -11.29
CA SER A 17 12.00 -31.66 -10.03
C SER A 17 13.36 -32.32 -10.23
N ASP A 18 13.49 -33.19 -11.23
CA ASP A 18 14.73 -33.89 -11.55
C ASP A 18 15.86 -32.89 -11.89
N PHE A 19 15.53 -31.80 -12.57
CA PHE A 19 16.50 -30.74 -12.87
C PHE A 19 17.00 -30.03 -11.60
N TRP A 20 16.12 -29.71 -10.65
CA TRP A 20 16.50 -29.03 -9.41
C TRP A 20 17.20 -29.94 -8.40
N ASP A 21 17.01 -31.26 -8.49
CA ASP A 21 17.79 -32.24 -7.72
C ASP A 21 19.26 -32.27 -8.17
N GLU A 22 19.53 -32.00 -9.45
CA GLU A 22 20.87 -32.03 -10.03
C GLU A 22 21.56 -30.65 -10.14
N ASN A 23 20.81 -29.55 -10.12
CA ASN A 23 21.33 -28.20 -10.36
C ASN A 23 21.04 -27.24 -9.21
N SER A 24 22.06 -26.48 -8.78
CA SER A 24 21.89 -25.44 -7.78
C SER A 24 21.30 -24.17 -8.41
N PRO A 25 20.24 -23.57 -7.82
CA PRO A 25 19.71 -22.28 -8.26
C PRO A 25 20.74 -21.15 -8.23
N LEU A 26 21.75 -21.24 -7.37
CA LEU A 26 22.80 -20.22 -7.26
C LEU A 26 23.76 -20.24 -8.45
N ASP A 27 23.97 -21.41 -9.07
CA ASP A 27 24.84 -21.54 -10.24
C ASP A 27 24.19 -20.94 -11.50
N LEU A 28 22.86 -20.85 -11.49
CA LEU A 28 22.04 -20.25 -12.55
C LEU A 28 21.68 -18.79 -12.27
N PHE A 29 22.09 -18.25 -11.12
CA PHE A 29 21.81 -16.87 -10.74
C PHE A 29 22.72 -15.91 -11.54
N ASP A 30 22.12 -15.06 -12.38
CA ASP A 30 22.85 -14.04 -13.13
C ASP A 30 22.75 -12.68 -12.42
N GLU A 31 23.84 -12.27 -11.80
CA GLU A 31 23.95 -10.96 -11.14
C GLU A 31 23.80 -9.79 -12.13
N SER A 32 24.04 -10.02 -13.43
CA SER A 32 23.95 -8.97 -14.45
C SER A 32 22.52 -8.60 -14.86
N ASP A 33 21.52 -9.43 -14.51
CA ASP A 33 20.09 -9.13 -14.69
C ASP A 33 19.42 -8.64 -13.39
N LEU A 34 20.23 -8.31 -12.36
CA LEU A 34 19.71 -7.69 -11.14
C LEU A 34 19.18 -6.29 -11.45
N LYS A 35 17.87 -6.12 -11.28
CA LYS A 35 17.25 -4.80 -11.30
C LYS A 35 17.29 -4.23 -9.89
N GLU A 36 17.86 -3.04 -9.77
CA GLU A 36 17.79 -2.28 -8.54
C GLU A 36 16.32 -1.96 -8.23
N VAL A 37 15.83 -2.53 -7.12
CA VAL A 37 14.49 -2.24 -6.63
C VAL A 37 14.59 -1.02 -5.74
N GLU A 38 14.21 0.13 -6.26
CA GLU A 38 13.94 1.29 -5.42
C GLU A 38 12.66 1.02 -4.61
N PHE A 39 12.84 0.60 -3.36
CA PHE A 39 11.77 0.69 -2.39
C PHE A 39 11.51 2.17 -2.14
N GLN A 40 10.51 2.73 -2.83
CA GLN A 40 9.98 4.02 -2.45
C GLN A 40 9.48 3.87 -1.01
N VAL A 41 10.29 4.35 -0.07
CA VAL A 41 9.86 4.60 1.30
C VAL A 41 8.70 5.56 1.12
N GLN A 42 7.48 5.03 1.10
CA GLN A 42 6.28 5.84 1.15
C GLN A 42 6.48 6.67 2.41
N LYS A 43 6.85 7.96 2.25
CA LYS A 43 6.72 8.95 3.31
C LYS A 43 5.32 8.69 3.83
N LYS A 44 5.21 8.14 5.04
CA LYS A 44 3.94 7.78 5.64
C LYS A 44 3.04 8.97 5.39
N SER A 45 2.03 8.82 4.51
CA SER A 45 1.03 9.85 4.30
C SER A 45 0.62 10.28 5.71
N PRO A 46 0.66 11.58 6.07
CA PRO A 46 0.44 12.00 7.45
C PRO A 46 -0.80 11.29 7.94
N GLY A 47 -0.59 10.36 8.88
CA GLY A 47 -1.55 9.31 9.16
C GLY A 47 -2.85 9.99 9.57
N LYS A 48 -3.94 9.75 8.83
CA LYS A 48 -5.25 10.28 9.24
C LYS A 48 -5.59 9.67 10.59
N ILE A 49 -5.76 10.50 11.60
CA ILE A 49 -6.22 10.08 12.93
C ILE A 49 -7.71 10.33 13.00
N TYR A 50 -8.46 9.33 13.45
CA TYR A 50 -9.90 9.46 13.68
C TYR A 50 -10.15 9.83 15.14
N LEU A 51 -10.88 10.91 15.36
CA LEU A 51 -11.34 11.34 16.68
C LEU A 51 -12.83 11.07 16.82
N ALA A 52 -13.21 10.32 17.86
CA ALA A 52 -14.61 10.15 18.25
C ALA A 52 -14.93 11.11 19.39
N ILE A 53 -15.89 12.02 19.19
CA ILE A 53 -16.32 12.99 20.20
C ILE A 53 -17.79 12.74 20.58
N LYS A 54 -18.10 12.89 21.87
CA LYS A 54 -19.48 12.91 22.35
C LYS A 54 -19.98 14.35 22.35
N LEU A 55 -21.15 14.56 21.75
CA LEU A 55 -21.78 15.86 21.64
C LEU A 55 -23.24 15.75 22.10
N GLU A 56 -23.76 16.85 22.61
CA GLU A 56 -25.21 16.99 22.83
C GLU A 56 -25.97 16.84 21.52
N LYS A 57 -27.14 16.18 21.58
CA LYS A 57 -27.98 15.93 20.39
C LYS A 57 -28.34 17.23 19.66
N SER A 58 -28.65 18.28 20.42
CA SER A 58 -28.99 19.61 19.90
C SER A 58 -27.85 20.23 19.09
N THR A 59 -26.61 20.01 19.52
CA THR A 59 -25.41 20.48 18.81
C THR A 59 -25.21 19.71 17.51
N PHE A 60 -25.40 18.38 17.53
CA PHE A 60 -25.29 17.57 16.30
C PHE A 60 -26.32 17.97 15.24
N GLU A 61 -27.57 18.25 15.63
CA GLU A 61 -28.60 18.72 14.68
C GLU A 61 -28.25 20.07 14.04
N LYS A 62 -27.64 20.99 14.80
CA LYS A 62 -27.15 22.27 14.24
C LYS A 62 -26.02 22.04 13.22
N ILE A 63 -25.07 21.16 13.54
CA ILE A 63 -23.98 20.81 12.62
C ILE A 63 -24.56 20.19 11.34
N LYS A 64 -25.51 19.25 11.48
CA LYS A 64 -26.17 18.59 10.34
C LYS A 64 -26.91 19.60 9.46
N SER A 65 -27.70 20.50 10.04
CA SER A 65 -28.39 21.56 9.30
C SER A 65 -27.41 22.48 8.56
N ASN A 66 -26.31 22.85 9.20
CA ASN A 66 -25.26 23.66 8.57
C ASN A 66 -24.57 22.93 7.41
N ALA A 67 -24.26 21.64 7.61
CA ALA A 67 -23.65 20.78 6.61
C ALA A 67 -24.54 20.66 5.36
N THR A 68 -25.85 20.45 5.54
CA THR A 68 -26.83 20.42 4.45
C THR A 68 -26.86 21.73 3.67
N LYS A 69 -26.89 22.88 4.35
CA LYS A 69 -26.88 24.20 3.69
C LYS A 69 -25.62 24.45 2.85
N ARG A 70 -24.50 23.83 3.24
CA ARG A 70 -23.20 23.97 2.60
C ARG A 70 -22.87 22.83 1.62
N HIS A 71 -23.76 21.85 1.45
CA HIS A 71 -23.54 20.65 0.64
C HIS A 71 -22.25 19.89 1.00
N ILE A 72 -21.89 19.86 2.29
CA ILE A 72 -20.72 19.13 2.81
C ILE A 72 -21.13 18.11 3.89
N SER A 73 -20.22 17.22 4.27
CA SER A 73 -20.47 16.29 5.36
C SER A 73 -20.40 16.99 6.73
N PRO A 74 -21.16 16.52 7.74
CA PRO A 74 -21.03 17.01 9.12
C PRO A 74 -19.60 16.91 9.66
N GLY A 75 -18.85 15.86 9.27
CA GLY A 75 -17.45 15.70 9.63
C GLY A 75 -16.57 16.82 9.10
N LYS A 76 -16.79 17.28 7.85
CA LYS A 76 -16.04 18.39 7.28
C LYS A 76 -16.35 19.73 7.96
N VAL A 77 -17.56 19.91 8.47
CA VAL A 77 -17.90 21.07 9.32
C VAL A 77 -17.07 21.08 10.61
N VAL A 78 -16.92 19.91 11.25
CA VAL A 78 -16.12 19.76 12.48
C VAL A 78 -14.63 19.94 12.19
N GLU A 79 -14.12 19.41 11.09
CA GLU A 79 -12.73 19.60 10.64
C GLU A 79 -12.42 21.08 10.42
N ASN A 80 -13.27 21.80 9.68
CA ASN A 80 -13.09 23.24 9.46
C ASN A 80 -13.19 24.08 10.75
N LEU A 81 -13.97 23.62 11.73
CA LEU A 81 -13.99 24.24 13.06
C LEU A 81 -12.68 23.97 13.78
N ALA A 82 -12.16 22.75 13.75
CA ALA A 82 -10.86 22.43 14.34
C ALA A 82 -9.75 23.29 13.73
N ASP A 83 -9.71 23.42 12.39
CA ASP A 83 -8.75 24.27 11.66
C ASP A 83 -8.85 25.77 12.03
N MET A 84 -9.99 26.21 12.54
CA MET A 84 -10.20 27.62 12.94
C MET A 84 -9.74 27.91 14.37
N TYR A 85 -9.77 26.91 15.26
CA TYR A 85 -9.55 27.08 16.69
C TYR A 85 -8.25 26.45 17.21
N LEU A 86 -7.57 25.65 16.40
CA LEU A 86 -6.28 25.01 16.71
C LEU A 86 -5.20 25.57 15.77
#